data_AF-A0A970GI47-F1
#
_entry.id   AF-A0A970GI47-F1
#
_cell.length_a   1.000
_cell.length_b   1.000
_cell.length_c   1.000
_cell.angle_alpha   90.00
_cell.angle_beta   90.00
_cell.angle_gamma   90.00
#
_symmetry.space_group_name_H-M   'P 1'
#
loop_
_entity.id
_entity.type
_entity.pdbx_description
1 polymer ?
#
loop_
_entity_poly.entity_id
_entity_poly.type
_entity_poly.pdbx_seq_one_letter_code
_entity_poly.pdbx_strand_id
1 'polypeptide(L)'
;SNPNLICPGDVLCVPGGPGECGSRVPASCPPGFQGRYTVQPGDTMFLIAQRFGVSLNALIAANPQISNPNLICPGDVLCVPDGGCLRSPCCVILQKVDDGDKKDPLGVALIEDPRKGKSLVGVLAVGLRPASFFEGFQGLVIIPGVGSFSFPLHRCGSDHDLWAGAIKLDCELTCDTSVCVQPVSHKGNPGHPVLCATLESCCDDLVDNWSAMSLEECEECQEEDAEE
;
A
#
# COMPACT_ATOMS: atom_id res chain seq x y z
N SER A 1 25.43 4.56 40.59
CA SER A 1 25.60 5.25 39.29
C SER A 1 26.11 6.65 39.57
N ASN A 2 27.15 7.12 38.88
CA ASN A 2 27.62 8.50 39.03
C ASN A 2 26.65 9.42 38.26
N PRO A 3 25.89 10.31 38.93
CA PRO A 3 24.89 11.15 38.27
C PRO A 3 25.49 12.20 37.34
N ASN A 4 26.83 12.38 37.34
CA ASN A 4 27.55 13.31 36.48
C ASN A 4 28.13 12.66 35.21
N LEU A 5 27.88 11.36 34.97
CA LEU A 5 28.24 10.70 33.72
C LEU A 5 26.99 10.61 32.83
N ILE A 6 27.01 11.32 31.70
CA ILE A 6 26.01 11.23 30.62
C ILE A 6 26.78 10.90 29.34
N CYS A 7 26.37 9.85 28.63
CA CYS A 7 27.01 9.38 27.41
C CYS A 7 26.26 9.85 26.15
N PRO A 8 26.96 10.04 25.01
CA PRO A 8 26.30 10.24 23.73
C PRO A 8 25.35 9.06 23.42
N GLY A 9 24.06 9.35 23.23
CA GLY A 9 23.01 8.34 22.99
C GLY A 9 22.09 8.07 24.20
N ASP A 10 22.39 8.62 25.37
CA ASP A 10 21.53 8.47 26.55
C ASP A 10 20.24 9.29 26.40
N VAL A 11 19.10 8.62 26.61
CA VAL A 11 17.79 9.27 26.68
C VAL A 11 17.45 9.56 28.14
N LEU A 12 17.35 10.84 28.50
CA LEU A 12 17.05 11.30 29.86
C LEU A 12 15.61 11.81 29.96
N CYS A 13 14.83 11.26 30.88
CA CYS A 13 13.50 11.79 31.20
C CYS A 13 13.62 13.02 32.09
N VAL A 14 13.27 14.19 31.55
CA VAL A 14 13.20 15.45 32.31
C VAL A 14 11.75 15.67 32.75
N PRO A 15 11.43 15.76 34.05
CA PRO A 15 10.07 16.06 34.49
C PRO A 15 9.73 17.53 34.19
N GLY A 16 8.74 17.76 33.34
CA GLY A 16 8.32 19.11 32.93
C GLY A 16 6.80 19.27 32.81
N GLY A 17 6.18 19.85 33.85
CA GLY A 17 4.98 20.70 33.77
C GLY A 17 3.60 20.08 33.46
N PRO A 18 2.51 20.72 33.92
CA PRO A 18 1.15 20.23 33.73
C PRO A 18 0.66 20.51 32.31
N GLY A 19 0.72 19.47 31.49
CA GLY A 19 0.24 19.40 30.11
C GLY A 19 0.32 17.95 29.67
N GLU A 20 -0.34 17.07 30.42
CA GLU A 20 -0.32 15.62 30.21
C GLU A 20 -1.01 15.27 28.89
N CYS A 21 -0.27 15.25 27.79
CA CYS A 21 -0.46 14.20 26.81
C CYS A 21 0.52 13.09 27.22
N GLY A 22 0.06 12.16 28.07
CA GLY A 22 0.88 11.03 28.46
C GLY A 22 1.34 10.26 27.23
N SER A 23 2.63 9.94 27.15
CA SER A 23 3.17 9.13 26.05
C SER A 23 2.43 7.81 25.95
N ARG A 24 1.62 7.63 24.91
CA ARG A 24 0.91 6.38 24.65
C ARG A 24 1.86 5.41 24.01
N VAL A 25 2.26 4.41 24.79
CA VAL A 25 3.22 3.40 24.37
C VAL A 25 2.49 2.05 24.32
N PRO A 26 2.38 1.39 23.15
CA PRO A 26 1.79 0.07 23.05
C PRO A 26 2.66 -0.93 23.82
N ALA A 27 2.00 -1.83 24.57
CA ALA A 27 2.67 -2.86 25.38
C ALA A 27 3.45 -3.86 24.52
N SER A 28 2.94 -4.11 23.31
CA SER A 28 3.51 -4.99 22.29
C SER A 28 2.99 -4.55 20.93
N CYS A 29 3.80 -4.71 19.89
CA CYS A 29 3.33 -4.54 18.52
C CYS A 29 2.79 -5.87 17.96
N PRO A 30 1.75 -5.84 17.10
CA PRO A 30 1.27 -7.03 16.38
C PRO A 30 2.42 -7.65 15.55
N PRO A 31 2.50 -8.98 15.36
CA PRO A 31 3.49 -9.61 14.47
C PRO A 31 3.43 -9.04 13.03
N GLY A 32 4.57 -8.88 12.36
CA GLY A 32 4.65 -8.28 11.01
C GLY A 32 4.71 -6.75 11.02
N PHE A 33 5.66 -6.18 11.76
CA PHE A 33 5.86 -4.73 11.88
C PHE A 33 7.33 -4.35 11.65
N GLN A 34 7.57 -3.33 10.83
CA GLN A 34 8.93 -2.82 10.49
C GLN A 34 9.66 -2.30 11.73
N GLY A 35 8.90 -1.84 12.72
CA GLY A 35 9.46 -1.36 13.97
C GLY A 35 8.55 -0.40 14.73
N ARG A 36 9.14 0.27 15.71
CA ARG A 36 8.46 1.27 16.55
C ARG A 36 8.93 2.66 16.16
N TYR A 37 8.00 3.58 16.00
CA TYR A 37 8.27 4.98 15.73
C TYR A 37 7.81 5.87 16.87
N THR A 38 8.70 6.70 17.40
CA THR A 38 8.35 7.72 18.38
C THR A 38 7.95 9.01 17.67
N VAL A 39 6.71 9.43 17.87
CA VAL A 39 6.13 10.64 17.28
C VAL A 39 6.94 11.86 17.67
N GLN A 40 7.28 12.69 16.67
CA GLN A 40 8.00 13.94 16.84
C GLN A 40 7.06 15.15 16.70
N PRO A 41 7.45 16.33 17.22
CA PRO A 41 6.69 17.56 17.01
C PRO A 41 6.47 17.85 15.52
N GLY A 42 5.20 18.02 15.12
CA GLY A 42 4.82 18.29 13.74
C GLY A 42 4.44 17.05 12.92
N ASP A 43 4.59 15.85 13.48
CA ASP A 43 4.15 14.63 12.81
C ASP A 43 2.62 14.52 12.75
N THR A 44 2.14 13.84 11.71
CA THR A 44 0.77 13.34 11.61
C THR A 44 0.82 11.87 11.22
N MET A 45 -0.21 11.08 11.55
CA MET A 45 -0.26 9.68 11.11
C MET A 45 -0.15 9.55 9.59
N PHE A 46 -0.67 10.52 8.82
CA PHE A 46 -0.54 10.53 7.36
C PHE A 46 0.92 10.67 6.90
N LEU A 47 1.66 11.64 7.45
CA LEU A 47 3.07 11.86 7.10
C LEU A 47 3.96 10.70 7.56
N ILE A 48 3.66 10.12 8.73
CA ILE A 48 4.36 8.93 9.24
C ILE A 48 4.09 7.74 8.31
N ALA A 49 2.83 7.48 7.97
CA ALA A 49 2.46 6.40 7.07
C ALA A 49 3.18 6.52 5.72
N GLN A 50 3.18 7.73 5.13
CA GLN A 50 3.91 8.03 3.91
C GLN A 50 5.42 7.80 4.06
N ARG A 51 6.02 8.23 5.18
CA ARG A 51 7.46 8.06 5.45
C ARG A 51 7.88 6.59 5.47
N PHE A 52 7.04 5.73 6.01
CA PHE A 52 7.32 4.30 6.14
C PHE A 52 6.76 3.46 4.99
N GLY A 53 6.14 4.08 3.98
CA GLY A 53 5.55 3.35 2.86
C GLY A 53 4.40 2.43 3.28
N VAL A 54 3.71 2.75 4.38
CA VAL A 54 2.56 1.99 4.88
C VAL A 54 1.29 2.76 4.64
N SER A 55 0.16 2.07 4.61
CA SER A 55 -1.13 2.73 4.51
C SER A 55 -1.52 3.43 5.81
N LEU A 56 -2.20 4.57 5.68
CA LEU A 56 -2.76 5.26 6.85
C LEU A 56 -3.71 4.34 7.63
N ASN A 57 -4.56 3.59 6.92
CA ASN A 57 -5.50 2.68 7.55
C ASN A 57 -4.81 1.52 8.28
N ALA A 58 -3.76 0.92 7.71
CA ALA A 58 -2.97 -0.12 8.37
C ALA A 58 -2.24 0.46 9.60
N LEU A 59 -1.67 1.66 9.49
CA LEU A 59 -1.03 2.31 10.63
C LEU A 59 -2.03 2.58 11.75
N ILE A 60 -3.26 3.01 11.43
CA ILE A 60 -4.34 3.20 12.40
C ILE A 60 -4.75 1.87 13.04
N ALA A 61 -4.98 0.84 12.22
CA ALA A 61 -5.40 -0.48 12.68
C ALA A 61 -4.34 -1.14 13.59
N ALA A 62 -3.05 -0.94 13.29
CA ALA A 62 -1.93 -1.42 14.08
C ALA A 62 -1.78 -0.69 15.43
N ASN A 63 -2.42 0.47 15.61
CA ASN A 63 -2.28 1.31 16.79
C ASN A 63 -3.63 1.59 17.50
N PRO A 64 -4.33 0.54 18.00
CA PRO A 64 -5.64 0.68 18.65
C PRO A 64 -5.60 1.52 19.94
N GLN A 65 -4.42 1.71 20.54
CA GLN A 65 -4.23 2.61 21.68
C GLN A 65 -4.47 4.09 21.33
N ILE A 66 -4.47 4.45 20.05
CA ILE A 66 -4.75 5.80 19.57
C ILE A 66 -6.24 5.89 19.20
N SER A 67 -7.07 6.35 20.13
CA SER A 67 -8.52 6.44 19.91
C SER A 67 -8.92 7.46 18.84
N ASN A 68 -8.10 8.50 18.61
CA ASN A 68 -8.30 9.48 17.55
C ASN A 68 -7.02 9.62 16.70
N PRO A 69 -6.99 9.04 15.49
CA PRO A 69 -5.83 9.09 14.57
C PRO A 69 -5.35 10.50 14.22
N ASN A 70 -6.24 11.49 14.29
CA ASN A 70 -5.91 12.89 14.00
C ASN A 70 -5.22 13.59 15.19
N LEU A 71 -5.13 12.94 16.34
CA LEU A 71 -4.54 13.47 17.56
C LEU A 71 -3.44 12.53 18.07
N ILE A 72 -2.23 12.73 17.55
CA ILE A 72 -0.99 12.14 18.06
C ILE A 72 -0.15 13.22 18.76
N CYS A 73 0.54 12.82 19.82
CA CYS A 73 1.35 13.71 20.65
C CYS A 73 2.83 13.31 20.54
N PRO A 74 3.76 14.29 20.58
CA PRO A 74 5.18 13.99 20.65
C PRO A 74 5.49 13.06 21.82
N GLY A 75 6.25 12.00 21.56
CA GLY A 75 6.55 10.95 22.54
C GLY A 75 5.58 9.76 22.54
N ASP A 76 4.46 9.82 21.82
CA ASP A 76 3.68 8.61 21.51
C ASP A 76 4.54 7.63 20.73
N VAL A 77 4.34 6.33 20.95
CA VAL A 77 5.04 5.28 20.21
C VAL A 77 4.03 4.55 19.33
N LEU A 78 4.29 4.53 18.03
CA LEU A 78 3.48 3.84 17.04
C LEU A 78 4.18 2.54 16.62
N CYS A 79 3.42 1.47 16.51
CA CYS A 79 3.82 0.27 15.80
C CYS A 79 3.62 0.52 14.30
N VAL A 80 4.71 0.54 13.54
CA VAL A 80 4.67 0.72 12.09
C VAL A 80 4.52 -0.66 11.47
N PRO A 81 3.37 -1.01 10.86
CA PRO A 81 3.20 -2.32 10.25
C PRO A 81 4.21 -2.53 9.12
N ASP A 82 4.62 -3.76 8.86
CA ASP A 82 5.14 -4.11 7.54
C ASP A 82 3.95 -3.87 6.61
N GLY A 83 4.11 -3.11 5.53
CA GLY A 83 3.04 -2.76 4.59
C GLY A 83 2.41 -3.95 3.83
N GLY A 84 2.53 -5.15 4.41
CA GLY A 84 2.46 -6.50 3.87
C GLY A 84 3.47 -6.67 2.75
N CYS A 85 4.31 -7.70 2.83
CA CYS A 85 5.07 -8.08 1.65
C CYS A 85 4.07 -8.54 0.59
N LEU A 86 3.98 -7.80 -0.50
CA LEU A 86 3.17 -8.20 -1.63
C LEU A 86 3.78 -9.48 -2.22
N ARG A 87 3.02 -10.59 -2.22
CA ARG A 87 3.50 -11.80 -2.90
C ARG A 87 3.59 -11.52 -4.39
N SER A 88 4.73 -11.82 -4.99
CA SER A 88 4.91 -11.72 -6.43
C SER A 88 5.38 -13.06 -7.01
N PRO A 89 4.78 -13.56 -8.11
CA PRO A 89 3.66 -12.97 -8.84
C PRO A 89 2.33 -13.08 -8.08
N CYS A 90 1.46 -12.07 -8.21
CA CYS A 90 0.08 -12.10 -7.71
C CYS A 90 -0.93 -11.87 -8.84
N CYS A 91 -2.11 -12.45 -8.68
CA CYS A 91 -3.26 -12.25 -9.55
C CYS A 91 -4.48 -11.87 -8.70
N VAL A 92 -5.13 -10.75 -9.03
CA VAL A 92 -6.39 -10.33 -8.38
C VAL A 92 -7.52 -10.21 -9.40
N ILE A 93 -8.72 -10.61 -9.00
CA ILE A 93 -9.92 -10.45 -9.82
C ILE A 93 -10.47 -9.04 -9.59
N LEU A 94 -10.61 -8.27 -10.66
CA LEU A 94 -11.26 -6.97 -10.64
C LEU A 94 -12.77 -7.18 -10.66
N GLN A 95 -13.43 -6.72 -9.60
CA GLN A 95 -14.88 -6.82 -9.43
C GLN A 95 -15.56 -5.62 -10.08
N LYS A 96 -16.77 -5.83 -10.61
CA LYS A 96 -17.64 -4.76 -11.11
C LYS A 96 -17.93 -3.78 -9.98
N VAL A 97 -17.73 -2.50 -10.27
CA VAL A 97 -18.21 -1.42 -9.41
C VAL A 97 -19.66 -1.16 -9.79
N ASP A 98 -20.59 -1.25 -8.84
CA ASP A 98 -22.02 -1.07 -9.10
C ASP A 98 -22.30 0.28 -9.76
N ASP A 99 -22.59 0.24 -11.07
CA ASP A 99 -22.82 1.39 -11.94
C ASP A 99 -24.25 1.41 -12.52
N GLY A 100 -25.10 0.46 -12.12
CA GLY A 100 -26.44 0.29 -12.65
C GLY A 100 -26.52 -0.37 -14.03
N ASP A 101 -25.40 -0.77 -14.64
CA ASP A 101 -25.39 -1.56 -15.87
C ASP A 101 -25.60 -3.05 -15.55
N LYS A 102 -26.47 -3.73 -16.31
CA LYS A 102 -26.79 -5.15 -16.13
C LYS A 102 -25.75 -6.10 -16.69
N LYS A 103 -24.69 -5.58 -17.31
CA LYS A 103 -23.56 -6.38 -17.77
C LYS A 103 -22.61 -6.65 -16.62
N ASP A 104 -22.08 -7.87 -16.60
CA ASP A 104 -21.05 -8.32 -15.66
C ASP A 104 -19.69 -8.35 -16.38
N PRO A 105 -19.01 -7.19 -16.53
CA PRO A 105 -17.62 -7.21 -16.97
C PRO A 105 -16.77 -7.90 -15.92
N LEU A 106 -15.69 -8.53 -16.38
CA LEU A 106 -14.72 -9.17 -15.49
C LEU A 106 -13.33 -8.67 -15.86
N GLY A 107 -12.49 -8.46 -14.87
CA GLY A 107 -11.08 -8.15 -15.10
C GLY A 107 -10.18 -8.97 -14.21
N VAL A 108 -8.92 -9.04 -14.61
CA VAL A 108 -7.82 -9.60 -13.83
C VAL A 108 -6.68 -8.60 -13.88
N ALA A 109 -6.07 -8.33 -12.73
CA ALA A 109 -4.79 -7.66 -12.65
C ALA A 109 -3.71 -8.66 -12.25
N LEU A 110 -2.61 -8.65 -13.00
CA LEU A 110 -1.41 -9.43 -12.73
C LEU A 110 -0.34 -8.47 -12.21
N ILE A 111 0.28 -8.83 -11.09
CA ILE A 111 1.32 -8.05 -10.44
C ILE A 111 2.59 -8.87 -10.41
N GLU A 112 3.61 -8.35 -11.07
CA GLU A 112 4.96 -8.90 -11.06
C GLU A 112 5.91 -7.87 -10.45
N ASP A 113 6.80 -8.30 -9.57
CA ASP A 113 7.87 -7.47 -9.02
C ASP A 113 9.22 -8.08 -9.46
N PRO A 114 9.64 -7.84 -10.71
CA PRO A 114 10.86 -8.41 -11.26
C PRO A 114 12.14 -8.04 -10.50
N ARG A 115 12.15 -6.95 -9.70
CA ARG A 115 13.24 -6.53 -8.79
C ARG A 115 12.66 -5.61 -7.71
N LYS A 116 12.99 -5.80 -6.43
CA LYS A 116 12.58 -4.91 -5.31
C LYS A 116 12.56 -3.44 -5.76
N GLY A 117 11.36 -2.85 -5.81
CA GLY A 117 11.12 -1.45 -6.21
C GLY A 117 10.77 -1.22 -7.69
N LYS A 118 10.58 -2.27 -8.51
CA LYS A 118 10.13 -2.15 -9.91
C LYS A 118 8.93 -3.05 -10.16
N SER A 119 7.74 -2.51 -9.89
CA SER A 119 6.49 -3.25 -10.05
C SER A 119 5.95 -3.16 -11.47
N LEU A 120 5.56 -4.28 -12.06
CA LEU A 120 4.78 -4.37 -13.30
C LEU A 120 3.34 -4.74 -12.96
N VAL A 121 2.41 -3.87 -13.34
CA VAL A 121 0.97 -4.13 -13.20
C VAL A 121 0.39 -4.31 -14.60
N GLY A 122 -0.05 -5.52 -14.91
CA GLY A 122 -0.81 -5.85 -16.11
C GLY A 122 -2.30 -5.94 -15.80
N VAL A 123 -3.14 -5.47 -16.70
CA VAL A 123 -4.60 -5.60 -16.59
C VAL A 123 -5.16 -6.21 -17.86
N LEU A 124 -6.04 -7.20 -17.69
CA LEU A 124 -6.87 -7.79 -18.72
C LEU A 124 -8.32 -7.63 -18.31
N ALA A 125 -9.18 -7.13 -19.19
CA ALA A 125 -10.59 -6.94 -18.91
C ALA A 125 -11.47 -7.38 -20.08
N VAL A 126 -12.56 -8.07 -19.78
CA VAL A 126 -13.54 -8.62 -20.73
C VAL A 126 -14.92 -8.04 -20.47
N GLY A 127 -15.77 -8.07 -21.50
CA GLY A 127 -17.15 -7.58 -21.41
C GLY A 127 -17.26 -6.04 -21.37
N LEU A 128 -16.16 -5.33 -21.64
CA LEU A 128 -16.11 -3.87 -21.58
C LEU A 128 -16.45 -3.26 -22.94
N ARG A 129 -17.57 -2.55 -23.01
CA ARG A 129 -17.95 -1.71 -24.16
C ARG A 129 -18.00 -0.25 -23.76
N PRO A 130 -17.27 0.65 -24.46
CA PRO A 130 -17.38 2.07 -24.19
C PRO A 130 -18.80 2.56 -24.47
N ALA A 131 -19.36 3.37 -23.57
CA ALA A 131 -20.58 4.13 -23.87
C ALA A 131 -20.31 5.16 -24.97
N SER A 132 -21.35 5.72 -25.59
CA SER A 132 -21.25 6.58 -26.80
C SER A 132 -20.35 7.82 -26.67
N PHE A 133 -19.98 8.21 -25.46
CA PHE A 133 -19.13 9.37 -25.14
C PHE A 133 -17.71 8.98 -24.71
N PHE A 134 -17.41 7.69 -24.62
CA PHE A 134 -16.10 7.14 -24.29
C PHE A 134 -15.49 6.42 -25.49
N GLU A 135 -14.18 6.54 -25.68
CA GLU A 135 -13.49 5.92 -26.82
C GLU A 135 -12.76 4.63 -26.44
N GLY A 136 -12.43 4.51 -25.16
CA GLY A 136 -11.79 3.31 -24.62
C GLY A 136 -11.68 3.33 -23.11
N PHE A 137 -10.73 2.56 -22.61
CA PHE A 137 -10.51 2.34 -21.19
C PHE A 137 -9.04 2.58 -20.85
N GLN A 138 -8.80 2.94 -19.60
CA GLN A 138 -7.47 2.99 -19.01
C GLN A 138 -7.45 2.19 -17.70
N GLY A 139 -6.31 1.58 -17.42
CA GLY A 139 -6.00 1.10 -16.09
C GLY A 139 -5.62 2.27 -15.18
N LEU A 140 -5.92 2.14 -13.90
CA LEU A 140 -5.59 3.08 -12.84
C LEU A 140 -5.05 2.29 -11.66
N VAL A 141 -3.82 2.59 -11.25
CA VAL A 141 -3.20 2.09 -10.03
C VAL A 141 -3.20 3.22 -9.01
N ILE A 142 -3.77 3.01 -7.83
CA ILE A 142 -3.84 3.98 -6.74
C ILE A 142 -3.03 3.42 -5.59
N ILE A 143 -1.89 4.04 -5.30
CA ILE A 143 -1.00 3.68 -4.21
C ILE A 143 -1.17 4.73 -3.10
N PRO A 144 -1.80 4.38 -1.97
CA PRO A 144 -2.03 5.33 -0.91
C PRO A 144 -0.73 5.93 -0.37
N GLY A 145 -0.71 7.25 -0.16
CA GLY A 145 0.50 7.98 0.26
C GLY A 145 1.49 8.30 -0.86
N VAL A 146 1.44 7.60 -2.01
CA VAL A 146 2.32 7.86 -3.16
C VAL A 146 1.59 8.64 -4.26
N GLY A 147 0.42 8.16 -4.70
CA GLY A 147 -0.35 8.80 -5.76
C GLY A 147 -1.12 7.81 -6.65
N SER A 148 -1.53 8.28 -7.82
CA SER A 148 -2.28 7.48 -8.78
C SER A 148 -1.63 7.52 -10.16
N PHE A 149 -1.58 6.38 -10.82
CA PHE A 149 -0.90 6.17 -12.10
C PHE A 149 -1.88 5.53 -13.08
N SER A 150 -2.09 6.16 -14.23
CA SER A 150 -2.96 5.61 -15.27
C SER A 150 -2.18 5.17 -16.50
N PHE A 151 -2.73 4.19 -17.21
CA PHE A 151 -2.13 3.66 -18.43
C PHE A 151 -3.21 3.22 -19.42
N PRO A 152 -3.00 3.41 -20.73
CA PRO A 152 -3.99 3.06 -21.73
C PRO A 152 -4.20 1.54 -21.82
N LEU A 153 -5.46 1.12 -21.88
CA LEU A 153 -5.80 -0.24 -22.30
C LEU A 153 -6.05 -0.25 -23.81
N HIS A 154 -5.49 -1.24 -24.47
CA HIS A 154 -5.63 -1.45 -25.90
C HIS A 154 -6.58 -2.61 -26.15
N ARG A 155 -7.34 -2.54 -27.24
CA ARG A 155 -8.23 -3.62 -27.64
C ARG A 155 -7.41 -4.82 -28.13
N CYS A 156 -7.77 -6.01 -27.68
CA CYS A 156 -7.10 -7.24 -28.10
C CYS A 156 -7.91 -7.96 -29.18
N GLY A 157 -7.36 -8.01 -30.40
CA GLY A 157 -7.98 -8.73 -31.51
C GLY A 157 -9.23 -8.03 -32.09
N SER A 158 -10.04 -8.80 -32.80
CA SER A 158 -11.30 -8.33 -33.39
C SER A 158 -12.50 -8.36 -32.44
N ASP A 159 -12.32 -8.93 -31.24
CA ASP A 159 -13.38 -9.04 -30.25
C ASP A 159 -13.56 -7.70 -29.53
N HIS A 160 -14.75 -7.11 -29.65
CA HIS A 160 -14.98 -5.72 -29.24
C HIS A 160 -15.01 -5.49 -27.72
N ASP A 161 -14.89 -6.57 -26.94
CA ASP A 161 -15.14 -6.57 -25.50
C ASP A 161 -13.88 -6.92 -24.68
N LEU A 162 -12.72 -7.19 -25.31
CA LEU A 162 -11.46 -7.55 -24.65
C LEU A 162 -10.43 -6.42 -24.70
N TRP A 163 -9.88 -6.06 -23.54
CA TRP A 163 -8.95 -4.95 -23.35
C TRP A 163 -7.76 -5.38 -22.50
N ALA A 164 -6.55 -4.97 -22.88
CA ALA A 164 -5.34 -5.24 -22.12
C ALA A 164 -4.38 -4.05 -22.11
N GLY A 165 -3.62 -3.92 -21.04
CA GLY A 165 -2.53 -2.96 -20.93
C GLY A 165 -1.66 -3.27 -19.74
N ALA A 166 -0.50 -2.64 -19.66
CA ALA A 166 0.38 -2.77 -18.52
C ALA A 166 1.14 -1.47 -18.26
N ILE A 167 1.55 -1.29 -17.01
CA ILE A 167 2.41 -0.19 -16.57
C ILE A 167 3.56 -0.74 -15.75
N LYS A 168 4.75 -0.17 -15.96
CA LYS A 168 5.90 -0.35 -15.08
C LYS A 168 5.98 0.85 -14.16
N LEU A 169 6.13 0.59 -12.87
CA LEU A 169 6.19 1.57 -11.81
C LEU A 169 7.54 1.43 -11.10
N ASP A 170 8.25 2.53 -10.93
CA ASP A 170 9.50 2.59 -10.14
C ASP A 170 9.18 2.82 -8.64
N CYS A 171 8.07 2.26 -8.17
CA CYS A 171 7.66 2.28 -6.77
C CYS A 171 7.19 0.89 -6.33
N GLU A 172 7.28 0.67 -5.03
CA GLU A 172 6.81 -0.55 -4.37
C GLU A 172 5.28 -0.48 -4.16
N LEU A 173 4.60 -1.59 -4.42
CA LEU A 173 3.16 -1.72 -4.24
C LEU A 173 2.86 -2.24 -2.83
N THR A 174 1.85 -1.65 -2.21
CA THR A 174 1.35 -2.03 -0.88
C THR A 174 0.04 -2.82 -0.99
N CYS A 175 -0.34 -3.56 0.05
CA CYS A 175 -1.59 -4.35 0.06
C CYS A 175 -2.87 -3.55 -0.18
N ASP A 176 -2.89 -2.29 0.26
CA ASP A 176 -4.01 -1.39 0.07
C ASP A 176 -3.98 -0.68 -1.28
N THR A 177 -3.00 -0.98 -2.13
CA THR A 177 -2.98 -0.50 -3.50
C THR A 177 -4.23 -0.99 -4.22
N SER A 178 -4.90 -0.07 -4.90
CA SER A 178 -6.09 -0.38 -5.68
C SER A 178 -5.77 -0.36 -7.17
N VAL A 179 -6.22 -1.40 -7.88
CA VAL A 179 -6.14 -1.48 -9.34
C VAL A 179 -7.55 -1.41 -9.89
N CYS A 180 -7.78 -0.45 -10.79
CA CYS A 180 -9.09 -0.18 -11.36
C CYS A 180 -9.01 -0.03 -12.88
N VAL A 181 -10.16 -0.20 -13.54
CA VAL A 181 -10.38 0.14 -14.94
C VAL A 181 -11.47 1.20 -15.01
N GLN A 182 -11.21 2.25 -15.77
CA GLN A 182 -12.15 3.35 -15.96
C GLN A 182 -12.24 3.74 -17.45
N PRO A 183 -13.42 4.16 -17.93
CA PRO A 183 -13.57 4.63 -19.29
C PRO A 183 -12.93 6.01 -19.48
N VAL A 184 -12.50 6.32 -20.70
CA VAL A 184 -11.86 7.59 -21.05
C VAL A 184 -12.57 8.23 -22.23
N SER A 185 -12.91 9.51 -22.09
CA SER A 185 -13.56 10.28 -23.15
C SER A 185 -12.57 10.66 -24.26
N HIS A 186 -13.08 11.09 -25.41
CA HIS A 186 -12.24 11.60 -26.51
C HIS A 186 -11.31 12.76 -26.07
N LYS A 187 -11.69 13.49 -25.02
CA LYS A 187 -10.89 14.59 -24.46
C LYS A 187 -9.87 14.14 -23.41
N GLY A 188 -9.72 12.84 -23.18
CA GLY A 188 -8.85 12.29 -22.15
C GLY A 188 -9.42 12.35 -20.73
N ASN A 189 -10.64 12.85 -20.54
CA ASN A 189 -11.24 12.90 -19.21
C ASN A 189 -11.66 11.49 -18.76
N PRO A 190 -11.24 11.04 -17.55
CA PRO A 190 -11.67 9.79 -16.96
C PRO A 190 -13.14 9.85 -16.52
N GLY A 191 -13.86 8.74 -16.70
CA GLY A 191 -15.15 8.50 -16.06
C GLY A 191 -14.99 7.75 -14.73
N HIS A 192 -16.12 7.35 -14.14
CA HIS A 192 -16.10 6.53 -12.93
C HIS A 192 -15.53 5.13 -13.21
N PRO A 193 -14.73 4.55 -12.30
CA PRO A 193 -14.26 3.18 -12.43
C PRO A 193 -15.40 2.18 -12.58
N VAL A 194 -15.22 1.21 -13.48
CA VAL A 194 -16.18 0.13 -13.78
C VAL A 194 -15.74 -1.22 -13.22
N LEU A 195 -14.43 -1.40 -13.03
CA LEU A 195 -13.83 -2.57 -12.40
C LEU A 195 -12.79 -2.11 -11.38
N CYS A 196 -12.75 -2.70 -10.19
CA CYS A 196 -11.74 -2.41 -9.17
C CYS A 196 -11.43 -3.64 -8.30
N ALA A 197 -10.21 -3.69 -7.76
CA ALA A 197 -9.83 -4.54 -6.64
C ALA A 197 -8.71 -3.88 -5.83
N THR A 198 -8.58 -4.30 -4.57
CA THR A 198 -7.39 -4.05 -3.74
C THR A 198 -6.42 -5.21 -3.85
N LEU A 199 -5.13 -4.95 -3.61
CA LEU A 199 -4.10 -5.99 -3.55
C LEU A 199 -4.06 -6.73 -2.21
N GLU A 200 -5.11 -6.62 -1.39
CA GLU A 200 -5.17 -7.23 -0.07
C GLU A 200 -5.03 -8.76 -0.14
N SER A 201 -5.67 -9.38 -1.13
CA SER A 201 -5.52 -10.83 -1.41
C SER A 201 -4.13 -11.25 -1.92
N CYS A 202 -3.29 -10.29 -2.33
CA CYS A 202 -1.88 -10.56 -2.68
C CYS A 202 -0.98 -10.60 -1.46
N CYS A 203 -1.48 -10.18 -0.31
CA CYS A 203 -0.70 -10.09 0.90
C CYS A 203 -0.93 -11.30 1.77
N ASP A 204 0.14 -11.71 2.46
CA ASP A 204 0.00 -12.70 3.50
C ASP A 204 -0.78 -12.12 4.67
N ASP A 205 -1.97 -12.68 4.89
CA ASP A 205 -2.60 -12.65 6.20
C ASP A 205 -1.67 -13.39 7.18
N LEU A 206 -0.81 -12.65 7.88
CA LEU A 206 -0.03 -13.16 9.02
C LEU A 206 -0.93 -13.52 10.22
N VAL A 207 -2.15 -14.00 9.99
CA VAL A 207 -3.11 -14.39 11.04
C VAL A 207 -3.48 -15.87 11.01
N ASP A 208 -3.38 -16.60 9.89
CA ASP A 208 -3.93 -17.97 9.83
C ASP A 208 -3.06 -19.03 9.10
N ASN A 209 -1.75 -19.11 9.36
CA ASN A 209 -1.04 -20.42 9.29
C ASN A 209 0.39 -20.37 9.84
N TRP A 210 0.55 -20.42 11.16
CA TRP A 210 1.85 -20.78 11.75
C TRP A 210 2.05 -22.29 11.70
N SER A 211 2.31 -22.84 10.52
CA SER A 211 2.96 -24.15 10.33
C SER A 211 3.39 -24.28 8.87
N ALA A 212 4.72 -24.25 8.67
CA ALA A 212 5.43 -24.45 7.41
C ALA A 212 5.53 -23.21 6.49
N MET A 213 6.45 -22.31 6.81
CA MET A 213 7.55 -21.96 5.90
C MET A 213 8.63 -21.21 6.69
N SER A 214 9.86 -21.63 6.50
CA SER A 214 11.07 -21.23 7.21
C SER A 214 11.38 -19.74 7.05
N LEU A 215 11.70 -19.10 8.17
CA LEU A 215 12.24 -17.75 8.33
C LEU A 215 13.65 -17.57 7.72
N GLU A 216 13.91 -18.10 6.52
CA GLU A 216 15.23 -17.99 5.87
C GLU A 216 15.24 -17.16 4.57
N GLU A 217 14.09 -16.74 4.01
CA GLU A 217 14.10 -16.05 2.70
C GLU A 217 13.99 -14.50 2.75
N CYS A 218 13.90 -13.88 3.93
CA CYS A 218 13.87 -12.41 4.05
C CYS A 218 15.20 -11.75 4.48
N GLU A 219 16.23 -12.51 4.84
CA GLU A 219 17.44 -11.98 5.51
C GLU A 219 18.75 -12.02 4.69
N GLU A 220 18.71 -12.29 3.38
CA GLU A 220 19.90 -12.26 2.53
C GLU A 220 19.87 -11.09 1.53
N CYS A 221 20.19 -9.90 2.03
CA CYS A 221 20.66 -8.76 1.24
C CYS A 221 21.91 -8.19 1.91
N GLN A 222 22.96 -9.01 2.05
CA GLN A 222 24.31 -8.52 2.28
C GLN A 222 24.96 -8.23 0.93
N GLU A 223 25.57 -7.05 0.89
CA GLU A 223 26.38 -6.45 -0.17
C GLU A 223 27.22 -7.45 -0.98
N GLU A 224 26.92 -7.58 -2.27
CA GLU A 224 27.94 -7.87 -3.28
C GLU A 224 27.68 -6.94 -4.47
N ASP A 225 28.41 -5.84 -4.53
CA ASP A 225 28.80 -5.14 -5.77
C ASP A 225 29.80 -4.04 -5.41
N ALA A 226 31.05 -4.45 -5.15
CA ALA A 226 32.22 -3.58 -5.26
C ALA A 226 33.46 -4.43 -5.58
N GLU A 227 33.76 -4.56 -6.87
CA GLU A 227 35.03 -4.14 -7.50
C GLU A 227 35.25 -4.89 -8.82
N GLU A 228 35.30 -4.10 -9.89
CA GLU A 228 36.04 -4.37 -11.12
C GLU A 228 37.39 -3.65 -11.03
#